data_AF-A0A9X8RM37-F1
#
_entry.id   AF-A0A9X8RM37-F1
#
_cell.length_a   1.000
_cell.length_b   1.000
_cell.length_c   1.000
_cell.angle_alpha   90.00
_cell.angle_beta   90.00
_cell.angle_gamma   90.00
#
_symmetry.space_group_name_H-M   'P 1'
#
loop_
_entity.id
_entity.type
_entity.pdbx_description
1 polymer ?
#
loop_
_entity_poly.entity_id
_entity_poly.type
_entity_poly.pdbx_seq_one_letter_code
_entity_poly.pdbx_strand_id
1 'polypeptide(L)'
;MKKSVALVNDSRKDLIDFLENNLKLVFGDSININRYFINEINDNDIINDDVILVMSVERLDKIINNILDKKKVIVVRRTFREDKIYNLLSLPQGTNVLIVNDSDETTLETISLFYKIGVTNIRPIPYMNDNNYKNIKIAITPGVPEKVPSFISDIFDLGHRYIDISTFIEIINLLQIDSKEIQSNLVKYSEEIISLDTGIKDKYKELFLKIEELDTILNLSKDGILFTSKDG
;
A
#
# COMPACT_ATOMS: atom_id res chain seq x y z
N MET A 1 11.49 3.82 24.22
CA MET A 1 11.32 4.84 23.16
C MET A 1 10.35 4.28 22.14
N LYS A 2 9.53 5.15 21.55
CA LYS A 2 8.60 4.78 20.48
C LYS A 2 9.40 4.38 19.24
N LYS A 3 9.03 3.28 18.58
CA LYS A 3 9.68 2.82 17.34
C LYS A 3 9.46 3.83 16.21
N SER A 4 10.44 4.01 15.32
CA SER A 4 10.35 5.00 14.25
C SER A 4 10.30 4.40 12.84
N VAL A 5 9.52 5.05 11.98
CA VAL A 5 9.35 4.68 10.57
C VAL A 5 9.68 5.89 9.71
N ALA A 6 10.69 5.77 8.86
CA ALA A 6 10.99 6.76 7.82
C ALA A 6 10.07 6.53 6.62
N LEU A 7 9.38 7.57 6.17
CA LEU A 7 8.60 7.57 4.93
C LEU A 7 9.32 8.47 3.91
N VAL A 8 9.86 7.84 2.85
CA VAL A 8 10.71 8.53 1.87
C VAL A 8 10.00 8.70 0.52
N ASN A 9 9.93 9.93 -0.01
CA ASN A 9 9.31 10.23 -1.30
C ASN A 9 9.90 11.44 -2.06
N ASP A 10 9.39 11.70 -3.28
CA ASP A 10 9.94 12.69 -4.24
C ASP A 10 9.39 14.12 -4.05
N SER A 11 9.28 14.64 -2.83
CA SER A 11 8.76 16.00 -2.53
C SER A 11 7.24 16.21 -2.74
N ARG A 12 6.48 15.18 -3.11
CA ARG A 12 5.01 15.25 -3.23
C ARG A 12 4.33 15.25 -1.85
N LYS A 13 3.89 16.44 -1.39
CA LYS A 13 3.29 16.63 -0.07
C LYS A 13 1.93 15.91 0.10
N ASP A 14 1.09 15.95 -0.92
CA ASP A 14 -0.20 15.25 -0.97
C ASP A 14 -0.05 13.73 -0.76
N LEU A 15 0.92 13.13 -1.45
CA LEU A 15 1.15 11.69 -1.38
C LEU A 15 1.75 11.27 -0.03
N ILE A 16 2.70 12.03 0.51
CA ILE A 16 3.29 11.68 1.82
C ILE A 16 2.26 11.81 2.95
N ASP A 17 1.40 12.84 2.91
CA ASP A 17 0.32 13.00 3.88
C ASP A 17 -0.68 11.83 3.79
N PHE A 18 -1.03 11.41 2.56
CA PHE A 18 -1.90 10.26 2.34
C PHE A 18 -1.30 8.96 2.92
N LEU A 19 -0.03 8.68 2.63
CA LEU A 19 0.65 7.46 3.10
C LEU A 19 0.88 7.47 4.62
N GLU A 20 1.18 8.62 5.21
CA GLU A 20 1.25 8.77 6.66
C GLU A 20 -0.12 8.48 7.31
N ASN A 21 -1.21 8.93 6.70
CA ASN A 21 -2.55 8.60 7.18
C ASN A 21 -2.84 7.10 7.10
N ASN A 22 -2.37 6.40 6.05
CA ASN A 22 -2.47 4.94 5.98
C ASN A 22 -1.77 4.27 7.17
N LEU A 23 -0.55 4.72 7.50
CA LEU A 23 0.20 4.24 8.66
C LEU A 23 -0.54 4.52 9.98
N LYS A 24 -1.09 5.74 10.14
CA LYS A 24 -1.84 6.12 11.35
C LYS A 24 -3.13 5.32 11.53
N LEU A 25 -3.83 4.96 10.45
CA LEU A 25 -5.04 4.13 10.54
C LEU A 25 -4.75 2.75 11.16
N VAL A 26 -3.55 2.20 10.96
CA VAL A 26 -3.15 0.89 11.49
C VAL A 26 -2.44 1.02 12.83
N PHE A 27 -1.41 1.85 12.90
CA PHE A 27 -0.51 1.93 14.05
C PHE A 27 -0.94 2.93 15.12
N GLY A 28 -1.86 3.85 14.80
CA GLY A 28 -2.27 4.93 15.69
C GLY A 28 -1.06 5.67 16.28
N ASP A 29 -1.05 5.80 17.60
CA ASP A 29 0.05 6.39 18.35
C ASP A 29 1.10 5.37 18.82
N SER A 30 1.30 4.25 18.10
CA SER A 30 2.30 3.23 18.46
C SER A 30 3.68 3.46 17.81
N ILE A 31 3.73 4.15 16.66
CA ILE A 31 4.99 4.48 15.95
C ILE A 31 5.21 6.00 15.77
N ASN A 32 6.47 6.42 15.69
CA ASN A 32 6.85 7.76 15.25
C ASN A 32 7.08 7.73 13.74
N ILE A 33 6.46 8.64 12.99
CA ILE A 33 6.60 8.68 11.53
C ILE A 33 7.46 9.90 11.17
N ASN A 34 8.61 9.64 10.56
CA ASN A 34 9.55 10.67 10.11
C ASN A 34 9.46 10.80 8.59
N ARG A 35 9.37 12.04 8.10
CA ARG A 35 9.25 12.34 6.66
C ARG A 35 10.60 12.68 6.08
N TYR A 36 10.92 12.08 4.93
CA TYR A 36 12.14 12.37 4.20
C TYR A 36 11.82 12.60 2.73
N PHE A 37 12.37 13.68 2.17
CA PHE A 37 12.21 14.01 0.77
C PHE A 37 13.53 13.78 0.04
N ILE A 38 13.52 12.95 -1.00
CA ILE A 38 14.76 12.54 -1.71
C ILE A 38 15.56 13.74 -2.20
N ASN A 39 14.88 14.78 -2.67
CA ASN A 39 15.51 15.99 -3.20
C ASN A 39 16.12 16.90 -2.12
N GLU A 40 15.85 16.64 -0.85
CA GLU A 40 16.34 17.40 0.30
C GLU A 40 17.45 16.65 1.08
N ILE A 41 17.69 15.38 0.74
CA ILE A 41 18.73 14.54 1.35
C ILE A 41 20.08 14.84 0.69
N ASN A 42 21.06 15.24 1.48
CA ASN A 42 22.44 15.44 1.08
C ASN A 42 23.27 14.18 1.32
N ASP A 43 24.45 14.08 0.70
CA ASP A 43 25.35 12.91 0.83
C ASP A 43 25.76 12.60 2.29
N ASN A 44 25.77 13.61 3.17
CA ASN A 44 26.15 13.45 4.57
C ASN A 44 24.97 13.12 5.50
N ASP A 45 23.73 13.18 4.99
CA ASP A 45 22.55 12.87 5.79
C ASP A 45 22.41 11.36 5.98
N ILE A 46 22.00 10.94 7.17
CA ILE A 46 21.85 9.52 7.53
C ILE A 46 20.42 9.26 8.00
N ILE A 47 19.76 8.30 7.35
CA ILE A 47 18.47 7.75 7.77
C ILE A 47 18.75 6.52 8.64
N ASN A 48 18.36 6.60 9.91
CA ASN A 48 18.59 5.55 10.92
C ASN A 48 17.31 5.16 11.69
N ASP A 49 16.16 5.27 11.03
CA ASP A 49 14.90 4.80 11.58
C ASP A 49 14.86 3.27 11.76
N ASP A 50 13.93 2.78 12.58
CA ASP A 50 13.76 1.33 12.79
C ASP A 50 13.24 0.61 11.54
N VAL A 51 12.44 1.29 10.71
CA VAL A 51 11.99 0.85 9.38
C VAL A 51 12.05 2.02 8.40
N ILE A 52 12.42 1.74 7.15
CA ILE A 52 12.54 2.74 6.09
C ILE A 52 11.67 2.34 4.90
N LEU A 53 10.66 3.15 4.60
CA LEU A 53 9.71 2.93 3.53
C LEU A 53 10.08 3.74 2.29
N VAL A 54 10.28 3.05 1.17
CA VAL A 54 10.61 3.64 -0.13
C VAL A 54 9.58 3.26 -1.19
N MET A 55 9.25 4.18 -2.10
CA MET A 55 8.13 3.97 -3.05
C MET A 55 8.47 3.09 -4.25
N SER A 56 9.75 2.92 -4.58
CA SER A 56 10.22 2.07 -5.67
C SER A 56 11.70 1.73 -5.46
N VAL A 57 12.20 0.73 -6.20
CA VAL A 57 13.63 0.38 -6.22
C VAL A 57 14.46 1.53 -6.79
N GLU A 58 13.99 2.20 -7.85
CA GLU A 58 14.69 3.37 -8.41
C GLU A 58 14.89 4.49 -7.37
N ARG A 59 13.91 4.70 -6.49
CA ARG A 59 14.01 5.68 -5.40
C ARG A 59 14.95 5.23 -4.29
N LEU A 60 15.00 3.93 -4.02
CA LEU A 60 15.97 3.36 -3.09
C LEU A 60 17.40 3.62 -3.58
N ASP A 61 17.67 3.41 -4.88
CA ASP A 61 19.01 3.62 -5.46
C ASP A 61 19.51 5.06 -5.26
N LYS A 62 18.62 6.05 -5.23
CA LYS A 62 18.96 7.47 -5.00
C LYS A 62 19.42 7.76 -3.58
N ILE A 63 18.98 6.98 -2.59
CA ILE A 63 19.25 7.24 -1.15
C ILE A 63 20.03 6.12 -0.47
N ILE A 64 20.46 5.09 -1.22
CA ILE A 64 21.03 3.85 -0.67
C ILE A 64 22.27 4.08 0.20
N ASN A 65 23.02 5.15 -0.08
CA ASN A 65 24.21 5.54 0.66
C ASN A 65 23.89 6.28 1.97
N ASN A 66 22.69 6.86 2.08
CA ASN A 66 22.20 7.54 3.27
C ASN A 66 21.59 6.57 4.29
N ILE A 67 21.37 5.30 3.92
CA ILE A 67 20.72 4.31 4.77
C ILE A 67 21.76 3.50 5.55
N LEU A 68 21.71 3.58 6.88
CA LEU A 68 22.68 2.90 7.75
C LEU A 68 22.51 1.37 7.73
N ASP A 69 21.27 0.89 7.82
CA ASP A 69 20.95 -0.54 7.81
C ASP A 69 19.93 -0.87 6.72
N LYS A 70 20.43 -1.43 5.62
CA LYS A 70 19.63 -1.79 4.44
C LYS A 70 18.62 -2.90 4.71
N LYS A 71 18.77 -3.67 5.81
CA LYS A 71 17.80 -4.71 6.19
C LYS A 71 16.48 -4.14 6.71
N LYS A 72 16.46 -2.85 7.06
CA LYS A 72 15.28 -2.13 7.54
C LYS A 72 14.43 -1.54 6.43
N VAL A 73 14.86 -1.69 5.17
CA VAL A 73 14.21 -1.09 4.01
C VAL A 73 13.07 -1.98 3.53
N ILE A 74 11.89 -1.37 3.35
CA ILE A 74 10.74 -1.99 2.68
C ILE A 74 10.39 -1.14 1.46
N VAL A 75 10.35 -1.78 0.28
CA VAL A 75 9.74 -1.18 -0.91
C VAL A 75 8.23 -1.31 -0.78
N VAL A 76 7.55 -0.17 -0.63
CA VAL A 76 6.12 -0.13 -0.32
C VAL A 76 5.31 -0.68 -1.50
N ARG A 77 4.56 -1.75 -1.23
CA ARG A 77 3.55 -2.25 -2.15
C ARG A 77 2.28 -1.46 -1.97
N ARG A 78 1.64 -1.10 -3.09
CA ARG A 78 0.44 -0.27 -3.08
C ARG A 78 -0.66 -0.89 -3.93
N THR A 79 -1.90 -0.64 -3.52
CA THR A 79 -3.11 -1.20 -4.13
C THR A 79 -4.24 -0.16 -4.15
N PHE A 80 -5.41 -0.54 -4.66
CA PHE A 80 -6.59 0.32 -4.73
C PHE A 80 -7.59 0.00 -3.63
N ARG A 81 -8.41 1.00 -3.30
CA ARG A 81 -9.59 0.83 -2.46
C ARG A 81 -10.64 0.01 -3.21
N GLU A 82 -11.32 -0.89 -2.52
CA GLU A 82 -12.22 -1.89 -3.12
C GLU A 82 -13.39 -1.23 -3.88
N ASP A 83 -14.02 -0.23 -3.26
CA ASP A 83 -15.13 0.56 -3.82
C ASP A 83 -14.76 1.28 -5.13
N LYS A 84 -13.50 1.70 -5.31
CA LYS A 84 -13.03 2.38 -6.51
C LYS A 84 -12.93 1.44 -7.71
N ILE A 85 -12.63 0.18 -7.47
CA ILE A 85 -12.47 -0.82 -8.54
C ILE A 85 -13.82 -1.43 -8.95
N TYR A 86 -14.78 -1.57 -8.03
CA TYR A 86 -16.12 -2.04 -8.39
C TYR A 86 -16.77 -1.21 -9.51
N ASN A 87 -16.54 0.10 -9.52
CA ASN A 87 -17.01 0.97 -10.59
C ASN A 87 -16.40 0.60 -11.96
N LEU A 88 -15.14 0.17 -11.98
CA LEU A 88 -14.49 -0.27 -13.22
C LEU A 88 -15.09 -1.56 -13.74
N LEU A 89 -15.50 -2.48 -12.87
CA LEU A 89 -16.12 -3.75 -13.25
C LEU A 89 -17.50 -3.57 -13.92
N SER A 90 -18.13 -2.40 -13.74
CA SER A 90 -19.39 -2.06 -14.42
C SER A 90 -19.21 -1.70 -15.90
N LEU A 91 -17.98 -1.42 -16.35
CA LEU A 91 -17.72 -1.06 -17.74
C LEU A 91 -17.97 -2.26 -18.67
N PRO A 92 -18.52 -2.03 -19.88
CA PRO A 92 -18.74 -3.09 -20.86
C PRO A 92 -17.47 -3.87 -21.19
N GLN A 93 -17.61 -5.17 -21.41
CA GLN A 93 -16.49 -6.02 -21.82
C GLN A 93 -15.80 -5.48 -23.09
N GLY A 94 -14.47 -5.37 -23.05
CA GLY A 94 -13.66 -4.89 -24.15
C GLY A 94 -13.57 -3.37 -24.29
N THR A 95 -14.03 -2.61 -23.29
CA THR A 95 -13.95 -1.14 -23.31
C THR A 95 -12.49 -0.69 -23.36
N ASN A 96 -12.11 0.09 -24.38
CA ASN A 96 -10.79 0.71 -24.46
C ASN A 96 -10.69 1.86 -23.47
N VAL A 97 -9.72 1.81 -22.56
CA VAL A 97 -9.53 2.82 -21.52
C VAL A 97 -8.09 3.29 -21.49
N LEU A 98 -7.89 4.60 -21.52
CA LEU A 98 -6.55 5.19 -21.37
C LEU A 98 -6.13 5.14 -19.91
N ILE A 99 -4.95 4.60 -19.61
CA ILE A 99 -4.38 4.59 -18.26
C ILE A 99 -3.38 5.73 -18.16
N VAL A 100 -3.67 6.71 -17.31
CA VAL A 100 -2.87 7.93 -17.14
C VAL A 100 -2.23 7.97 -15.76
N ASN A 101 -0.90 8.04 -15.70
CA ASN A 101 -0.13 8.12 -14.46
C ASN A 101 1.04 9.12 -14.58
N ASP A 102 1.84 9.22 -13.53
CA ASP A 102 2.93 10.17 -13.44
C ASP A 102 4.12 9.88 -14.37
N SER A 103 4.37 8.60 -14.64
CA SER A 103 5.46 8.09 -15.46
C SER A 103 5.03 6.84 -16.23
N ASP A 104 5.77 6.49 -17.29
CA ASP A 104 5.52 5.26 -18.06
C ASP A 104 5.61 4.01 -17.18
N GLU A 105 6.55 3.97 -16.24
CA GLU A 105 6.71 2.89 -15.26
C GLU A 105 5.44 2.74 -14.42
N THR A 106 4.95 3.81 -13.80
CA THR A 106 3.76 3.77 -12.94
C THR A 106 2.47 3.51 -13.71
N THR A 107 2.42 3.90 -14.98
CA THR A 107 1.35 3.51 -15.92
C THR A 107 1.35 2.00 -16.13
N LEU A 108 2.50 1.41 -16.46
CA LEU A 108 2.63 -0.04 -16.66
C LEU A 108 2.35 -0.82 -15.37
N GLU A 109 2.86 -0.38 -14.22
CA GLU A 109 2.53 -0.96 -12.91
C GLU A 109 1.02 -0.99 -12.67
N THR A 110 0.31 0.09 -13.02
CA THR A 110 -1.14 0.19 -12.84
C THR A 110 -1.88 -0.80 -13.72
N ILE A 111 -1.42 -0.98 -14.96
CA ILE A 111 -1.96 -1.98 -15.89
C ILE A 111 -1.73 -3.40 -15.34
N SER A 112 -0.50 -3.71 -14.91
CA SER A 112 -0.18 -5.00 -14.29
C SER A 112 -1.02 -5.24 -13.04
N LEU A 113 -1.25 -4.22 -12.23
CA LEU A 113 -2.08 -4.28 -11.05
C LEU A 113 -3.54 -4.62 -11.40
N PHE A 114 -4.14 -3.98 -12.41
CA PHE A 114 -5.49 -4.32 -12.87
C PHE A 114 -5.62 -5.80 -13.26
N TYR A 115 -4.66 -6.35 -14.00
CA TYR A 115 -4.66 -7.77 -14.30
C TYR A 115 -4.51 -8.64 -13.04
N LYS A 116 -3.62 -8.26 -12.11
CA LYS A 116 -3.38 -8.99 -10.87
C LYS A 116 -4.65 -9.07 -9.99
N ILE A 117 -5.44 -8.00 -9.96
CA ILE A 117 -6.69 -7.95 -9.19
C ILE A 117 -7.94 -8.41 -9.97
N GLY A 118 -7.77 -8.98 -11.17
CA GLY A 118 -8.85 -9.60 -11.93
C GLY A 118 -9.73 -8.64 -12.75
N VAL A 119 -9.30 -7.39 -12.96
CA VAL A 119 -9.99 -6.45 -13.84
C VAL A 119 -9.71 -6.85 -15.30
N THR A 120 -10.68 -7.53 -15.90
CA THR A 120 -10.55 -8.15 -17.25
C THR A 120 -11.57 -7.62 -18.26
N ASN A 121 -12.52 -6.80 -17.81
CA ASN A 121 -13.57 -6.22 -18.65
C ASN A 121 -13.09 -5.02 -19.48
N ILE A 122 -11.96 -4.41 -19.12
CA ILE A 122 -11.36 -3.29 -19.87
C ILE A 122 -10.16 -3.74 -20.72
N ARG A 123 -9.88 -2.95 -21.77
CA ARG A 123 -8.65 -3.01 -22.57
C ARG A 123 -7.80 -1.78 -22.21
N PRO A 124 -6.86 -1.93 -21.26
CA PRO A 124 -6.03 -0.80 -20.84
C PRO A 124 -5.05 -0.40 -21.95
N ILE A 125 -5.03 0.88 -22.28
CA ILE A 125 -4.11 1.49 -23.23
C ILE A 125 -3.19 2.41 -22.43
N PRO A 126 -1.87 2.21 -22.43
CA PRO A 126 -0.97 3.07 -21.67
C PRO A 126 -0.91 4.47 -22.28
N TYR A 127 -1.00 5.50 -21.43
CA TYR A 127 -0.64 6.85 -21.79
C TYR A 127 0.88 6.99 -21.78
N MET A 128 1.45 7.20 -22.96
CA MET A 128 2.88 7.27 -23.27
C MET A 128 3.06 8.37 -24.32
N ASN A 129 4.27 8.93 -24.38
CA ASN A 129 4.61 9.92 -25.40
C ASN A 129 4.46 9.29 -26.81
N ASP A 130 4.04 10.10 -27.79
CA ASP A 130 3.97 9.77 -29.23
C ASP A 130 2.80 8.91 -29.74
N ASN A 131 1.74 8.72 -28.96
CA ASN A 131 0.54 7.98 -29.38
C ASN A 131 -0.68 8.87 -29.66
N ASN A 132 -1.49 8.48 -30.64
CA ASN A 132 -2.75 9.15 -30.95
C ASN A 132 -3.92 8.51 -30.18
N TYR A 133 -4.44 9.24 -29.20
CA TYR A 133 -5.51 8.76 -28.31
C TYR A 133 -6.90 9.31 -28.63
N LYS A 134 -7.08 10.01 -29.78
CA LYS A 134 -8.32 10.72 -30.13
C LYS A 134 -9.60 9.86 -30.17
N ASN A 135 -9.46 8.54 -30.29
CA ASN A 135 -10.59 7.61 -30.34
C ASN A 135 -10.97 7.02 -28.98
N ILE A 136 -10.28 7.42 -27.90
CA ILE A 136 -10.55 6.95 -26.54
C ILE A 136 -11.40 7.99 -25.81
N LYS A 137 -12.48 7.53 -25.18
CA LYS A 137 -13.44 8.40 -24.45
C LYS A 137 -13.27 8.36 -22.93
N ILE A 138 -12.68 7.28 -22.43
CA ILE A 138 -12.56 6.98 -21.01
C ILE A 138 -11.08 6.96 -20.63
N ALA A 139 -10.73 7.67 -19.56
CA ALA A 139 -9.44 7.52 -18.88
C ALA A 139 -9.64 7.03 -17.45
N ILE A 140 -8.70 6.21 -16.99
CA ILE A 140 -8.54 5.86 -15.58
C ILE A 140 -7.21 6.44 -15.12
N THR A 141 -7.21 7.11 -13.97
CA THR A 141 -6.03 7.75 -13.41
C THR A 141 -5.93 7.53 -11.90
N PRO A 142 -4.76 7.17 -11.36
CA PRO A 142 -4.53 7.13 -9.92
C PRO A 142 -4.10 8.48 -9.33
N GLY A 143 -5.04 9.38 -9.07
CA GLY A 143 -4.79 10.62 -8.32
C GLY A 143 -3.93 11.65 -9.04
N VAL A 144 -3.95 11.65 -10.38
CA VAL A 144 -3.31 12.66 -11.25
C VAL A 144 -4.23 13.08 -12.42
N PRO A 145 -5.51 13.46 -12.15
CA PRO A 145 -6.48 13.82 -13.18
C PRO A 145 -6.04 14.99 -14.08
N GLU A 146 -5.19 15.88 -13.57
CA GLU A 146 -4.61 16.99 -14.32
C GLU A 146 -3.70 16.56 -15.48
N LYS A 147 -3.20 15.32 -15.48
CA LYS A 147 -2.40 14.74 -16.57
C LYS A 147 -3.26 14.14 -17.68
N VAL A 148 -4.57 13.99 -17.47
CA VAL A 148 -5.47 13.40 -18.45
C VAL A 148 -5.64 14.36 -19.64
N PRO A 149 -5.50 13.88 -20.89
CA PRO A 149 -5.70 14.71 -22.06
C PRO A 149 -7.10 15.36 -22.11
N SER A 150 -7.15 16.65 -22.45
CA SER A 150 -8.37 17.47 -22.40
C SER A 150 -9.51 17.03 -23.33
N PHE A 151 -9.24 16.18 -24.33
CA PHE A 151 -10.27 15.63 -25.22
C PHE A 151 -11.01 14.41 -24.64
N ILE A 152 -10.58 13.89 -23.49
CA ILE A 152 -11.25 12.78 -22.80
C ILE A 152 -12.35 13.34 -21.91
N SER A 153 -13.58 12.85 -22.09
CA SER A 153 -14.75 13.31 -21.36
C SER A 153 -14.96 12.57 -20.04
N ASP A 154 -14.72 11.26 -20.02
CA ASP A 154 -15.05 10.40 -18.88
C ASP A 154 -13.78 10.02 -18.12
N ILE A 155 -13.57 10.65 -16.96
CA ILE A 155 -12.38 10.44 -16.13
C ILE A 155 -12.76 9.67 -14.87
N PHE A 156 -12.19 8.48 -14.72
CA PHE A 156 -12.29 7.64 -13.52
C PHE A 156 -11.03 7.82 -12.68
N ASP A 157 -11.06 8.77 -11.76
CA ASP A 157 -9.98 8.96 -10.79
C ASP A 157 -10.14 7.96 -9.62
N LEU A 158 -9.16 7.06 -9.49
CA LEU A 158 -9.08 6.08 -8.41
C LEU A 158 -8.51 6.66 -7.13
N GLY A 159 -7.96 7.88 -7.18
CA GLY A 159 -7.22 8.52 -6.10
C GLY A 159 -5.85 7.87 -5.86
N HIS A 160 -5.20 8.26 -4.77
CA HIS A 160 -3.92 7.67 -4.38
C HIS A 160 -4.07 6.18 -4.05
N ARG A 161 -3.03 5.41 -4.40
CA ARG A 161 -2.95 3.98 -4.08
C ARG A 161 -2.59 3.80 -2.60
N TYR A 162 -3.38 2.98 -1.91
CA TYR A 162 -3.24 2.62 -0.50
C TYR A 162 -2.07 1.66 -0.28
N ILE A 163 -1.47 1.65 0.91
CA ILE A 163 -0.44 0.67 1.29
C ILE A 163 -1.09 -0.72 1.37
N ASP A 164 -0.49 -1.73 0.74
CA ASP A 164 -0.99 -3.11 0.80
C ASP A 164 -0.77 -3.74 2.19
N ILE A 165 -1.65 -4.67 2.56
CA ILE A 165 -1.56 -5.39 3.84
C ILE A 165 -0.19 -6.07 4.05
N SER A 166 0.46 -6.57 2.98
CA SER A 166 1.74 -7.24 3.10
C SER A 166 2.82 -6.30 3.65
N THR A 167 2.82 -5.04 3.21
CA THR A 167 3.77 -4.04 3.71
C THR A 167 3.55 -3.74 5.20
N PHE A 168 2.30 -3.69 5.67
CA PHE A 168 2.02 -3.54 7.10
C PHE A 168 2.54 -4.71 7.93
N ILE A 169 2.36 -5.94 7.44
CA ILE A 169 2.87 -7.15 8.11
C ILE A 169 4.41 -7.12 8.18
N GLU A 170 5.08 -6.70 7.10
CA GLU A 170 6.54 -6.53 7.10
C GLU A 170 7.00 -5.47 8.12
N ILE A 171 6.31 -4.33 8.21
CA ILE A 171 6.59 -3.28 9.20
C ILE A 171 6.42 -3.84 10.63
N ILE A 172 5.30 -4.50 10.91
CA ILE A 172 5.01 -5.13 12.22
C ILE A 172 6.14 -6.07 12.63
N ASN A 173 6.57 -6.94 11.71
CA ASN A 173 7.62 -7.93 11.95
C ASN A 173 8.99 -7.28 12.23
N LEU A 174 9.38 -6.26 11.45
CA LEU A 174 10.64 -5.55 11.65
C LEU A 174 10.67 -4.73 12.94
N LEU A 175 9.55 -4.08 13.28
CA LEU A 175 9.43 -3.28 14.50
C LEU A 175 9.23 -4.13 15.75
N GLN A 176 8.79 -5.39 15.59
CA GLN A 176 8.36 -6.29 16.66
C GLN A 176 7.27 -5.66 17.54
N ILE A 177 6.30 -5.00 16.89
CA ILE A 177 5.15 -4.39 17.56
C ILE A 177 3.89 -5.16 17.16
N ASP A 178 3.32 -5.90 18.08
CA ASP A 178 2.11 -6.68 17.81
C ASP A 178 1.15 -6.55 18.99
N SER A 179 0.18 -5.65 18.83
CA SER A 179 -0.86 -5.41 19.83
C SER A 179 -2.23 -5.71 19.23
N LYS A 180 -3.19 -6.12 20.07
CA LYS A 180 -4.57 -6.38 19.66
C LYS A 180 -5.20 -5.19 18.93
N GLU A 181 -4.85 -3.97 19.32
CA GLU A 181 -5.30 -2.76 18.63
C GLU A 181 -4.74 -2.66 17.20
N ILE A 182 -3.42 -2.85 17.03
CA ILE A 182 -2.78 -2.85 15.70
C ILE A 182 -3.37 -3.95 14.81
N GLN A 183 -3.55 -5.16 15.35
CA GLN A 183 -4.14 -6.27 14.60
C GLN A 183 -5.58 -5.96 14.17
N SER A 184 -6.42 -5.45 15.09
CA SER A 184 -7.80 -5.07 14.79
C SER A 184 -7.87 -3.96 13.74
N ASN A 185 -7.01 -2.95 13.86
CA ASN A 185 -6.94 -1.84 12.92
C ASN A 185 -6.46 -2.30 11.54
N LEU A 186 -5.47 -3.20 11.48
CA LEU A 186 -5.00 -3.77 10.22
C LEU A 186 -6.09 -4.61 9.53
N VAL A 187 -6.84 -5.42 10.29
CA VAL A 187 -8.00 -6.16 9.74
C VAL A 187 -9.01 -5.18 9.15
N LYS A 188 -9.45 -4.16 9.91
CA LYS A 188 -10.39 -3.14 9.43
C LYS A 188 -9.90 -2.44 8.17
N TYR A 189 -8.65 -1.97 8.19
CA TYR A 189 -8.00 -1.33 7.05
C TYR A 189 -7.97 -2.26 5.82
N SER A 190 -7.63 -3.54 6.02
CA SER A 190 -7.55 -4.52 4.93
C SER A 190 -8.90 -4.82 4.28
N GLU A 191 -10.01 -4.56 4.96
CA GLU A 191 -11.36 -4.72 4.38
C GLU A 191 -11.73 -3.59 3.42
N GLU A 192 -11.04 -2.46 3.46
CA GLU A 192 -11.30 -1.34 2.55
C GLU A 192 -10.50 -1.44 1.25
N ILE A 193 -9.46 -2.28 1.21
CA ILE A 193 -8.52 -2.37 0.10
C ILE A 193 -8.54 -3.74 -0.59
N ILE A 194 -8.12 -3.76 -1.85
CA ILE A 194 -7.90 -5.01 -2.57
C ILE A 194 -6.51 -5.52 -2.23
N SER A 195 -6.43 -6.63 -1.51
CA SER A 195 -5.14 -7.28 -1.25
C SER A 195 -4.52 -7.77 -2.56
N LEU A 196 -3.26 -7.42 -2.79
CA LEU A 196 -2.50 -7.95 -3.92
C LEU A 196 -2.36 -9.47 -3.82
N ASP A 197 -2.25 -10.00 -2.61
CA ASP A 197 -2.17 -11.43 -2.36
C ASP A 197 -3.38 -11.82 -1.52
N THR A 198 -4.44 -12.30 -2.18
CA THR A 198 -5.74 -12.60 -1.53
C THR A 198 -5.58 -13.52 -0.33
N GLY A 199 -4.73 -14.55 -0.45
CA GLY A 199 -4.42 -15.46 0.63
C GLY A 199 -3.73 -14.82 1.85
N ILE A 200 -3.05 -13.68 1.73
CA ILE A 200 -2.44 -12.99 2.88
C ILE A 200 -3.53 -12.32 3.72
N LYS A 201 -4.44 -11.56 3.08
CA LYS A 201 -5.57 -10.91 3.77
C LYS A 201 -6.42 -11.92 4.53
N ASP A 202 -6.82 -13.01 3.86
CA ASP A 202 -7.68 -14.02 4.46
C ASP A 202 -6.99 -14.75 5.62
N LYS A 203 -5.72 -15.15 5.46
CA LYS A 203 -4.95 -15.81 6.53
C LYS A 203 -4.71 -14.91 7.73
N TYR A 204 -4.42 -13.63 7.49
CA TYR A 204 -4.20 -12.67 8.58
C TYR A 204 -5.48 -12.47 9.40
N LYS A 205 -6.62 -12.34 8.72
CA LYS A 205 -7.93 -12.27 9.38
C LYS A 205 -8.28 -13.55 10.15
N GLU A 206 -8.03 -14.71 9.56
CA GLU A 206 -8.24 -16.01 10.23
C GLU A 206 -7.38 -16.12 11.50
N LEU A 207 -6.10 -15.73 11.43
CA LEU A 207 -5.20 -15.71 12.58
C LEU A 207 -5.72 -14.80 13.69
N PHE A 208 -6.16 -13.59 13.34
CA PHE A 208 -6.76 -12.66 14.30
C PHE A 208 -7.99 -13.26 14.99
N LEU A 209 -8.92 -13.87 14.22
CA LEU A 209 -10.10 -14.51 14.80
C LEU A 209 -9.74 -15.67 15.74
N LYS A 210 -8.74 -16.48 15.40
CA LYS A 210 -8.25 -17.56 16.27
C LYS A 210 -7.66 -17.04 17.58
N ILE A 211 -6.95 -15.90 17.54
CA ILE A 211 -6.42 -15.25 18.75
C ILE A 211 -7.59 -14.76 19.63
N GLU A 212 -8.62 -14.13 19.05
CA GLU A 212 -9.81 -13.68 19.79
C GLU A 212 -10.58 -14.84 20.43
N GLU A 213 -10.75 -15.96 19.71
CA GLU A 213 -11.38 -17.17 20.24
C GLU A 213 -10.57 -17.73 21.42
N LEU A 214 -9.25 -17.79 21.28
CA LEU A 214 -8.35 -18.25 22.34
C LEU A 214 -8.45 -17.37 23.59
N ASP A 215 -8.37 -16.04 23.43
CA ASP A 215 -8.54 -15.07 24.51
C ASP A 215 -9.89 -15.24 25.22
N THR A 216 -10.95 -15.49 24.46
CA THR A 216 -12.29 -15.72 25.01
C THR A 216 -12.33 -16.99 25.86
N ILE A 217 -11.75 -18.09 25.37
CA ILE A 217 -11.66 -19.35 26.11
C ILE A 217 -10.87 -19.16 27.41
N LEU A 218 -9.72 -18.48 27.33
CA LEU A 218 -8.87 -18.19 28.49
C LEU A 218 -9.64 -17.38 29.55
N ASN A 219 -10.37 -16.34 29.13
CA ASN A 219 -11.12 -15.47 30.04
C ASN A 219 -12.36 -16.13 30.65
N LEU A 220 -12.98 -17.08 29.95
CA LEU A 220 -14.15 -17.83 30.45
C LEU A 220 -13.76 -19.04 31.29
N SER A 221 -12.51 -19.51 31.20
CA SER A 221 -12.04 -20.65 31.97
C SER A 221 -12.00 -20.33 33.46
N LYS A 222 -12.58 -21.22 34.26
CA LYS A 222 -12.49 -21.20 35.72
C LYS A 222 -11.32 -22.05 36.25
N ASP A 223 -10.73 -22.84 35.37
CA ASP A 223 -9.60 -23.73 35.66
C ASP A 223 -8.30 -23.16 35.10
N GLY A 224 -7.18 -23.50 35.75
CA GLY A 224 -5.84 -23.16 35.27
C GLY A 224 -5.52 -23.92 33.98
N ILE A 225 -5.19 -23.18 32.93
CA ILE A 225 -4.82 -23.76 31.62
C ILE A 225 -3.29 -23.76 31.51
N LEU A 226 -2.70 -24.93 31.25
CA LEU A 226 -1.27 -25.09 30.98
C LEU A 226 -1.07 -25.33 29.48
N PHE A 227 -0.34 -24.43 28.81
CA PHE A 227 0.14 -24.65 27.44
C PHE A 227 1.52 -25.29 27.48
N THR A 228 1.69 -26.41 26.76
CA THR A 228 2.99 -27.05 26.57
C THR A 228 3.25 -27.17 25.07
N SER A 229 4.52 -27.06 24.67
CA SER A 229 4.91 -27.49 23.32
C SER A 229 4.97 -29.02 23.27
N LYS A 230 5.03 -29.60 22.07
CA LYS A 230 5.27 -31.04 21.92
C LYS A 230 6.63 -31.48 22.46
N ASP A 231 7.56 -30.53 22.60
CA ASP A 231 8.95 -30.76 22.96
C ASP A 231 9.23 -30.50 24.46
N GLY A 232 8.19 -30.19 25.24
CA GLY A 232 8.30 -29.79 26.65
C GLY A 232 8.39 -28.29 26.80
#